data_AF-A0A7X7MFI2-F1
#
_entry.id   AF-A0A7X7MFI2-F1
#
_cell.length_a   1.000
_cell.length_b   1.000
_cell.length_c   1.000
_cell.angle_alpha   90.00
_cell.angle_beta   90.00
_cell.angle_gamma   90.00
#
_symmetry.space_group_name_H-M   'P 1'
#
loop_
_entity.id
_entity.type
_entity.pdbx_description
1 polymer ?
#
loop_
_entity_poly.entity_id
_entity_poly.type
_entity_poly.pdbx_seq_one_letter_code
_entity_poly.pdbx_strand_id
1 'polypeptide(L)'
;MPGERIGGSFRDPSGFVFTRGTTLYRQVNACYGATFDAVAAAGLFNCLWEQGLLVRHEPADPALASDPSRASRVIQPQRVPFVSFPYEWSFGMYQAAALATLEIESLALSRGFTLKDASAYNIQFVDGRPIFIDTLSFERYQEGRPWAAYRQFCQH
;
A
#
# COMPACT_ATOMS: atom_id res chain seq x y z
N MET A 1 -1.73 21.84 14.63
CA MET A 1 -3.10 21.45 14.24
C MET A 1 -3.11 19.94 14.00
N PRO A 2 -4.08 19.19 14.54
CA PRO A 2 -4.23 17.78 14.21
C PRO A 2 -4.47 17.63 12.70
N GLY A 3 -3.78 16.69 12.06
CA GLY A 3 -3.92 16.44 10.62
C GLY A 3 -5.30 15.87 10.29
N GLU A 4 -5.88 16.28 9.16
CA GLU A 4 -7.18 15.79 8.71
C GLU A 4 -7.03 14.37 8.16
N ARG A 5 -7.77 13.41 8.74
CA ARG A 5 -7.74 12.01 8.29
C ARG A 5 -8.61 11.84 7.06
N ILE A 6 -8.12 11.08 6.08
CA ILE A 6 -8.87 10.83 4.83
C ILE A 6 -9.74 9.58 5.00
N GLY A 7 -11.04 9.71 4.66
CA GLY A 7 -12.10 8.70 4.84
C GLY A 7 -11.78 7.27 4.35
N GLY A 8 -11.03 7.13 3.25
CA GLY A 8 -10.70 5.84 2.64
C GLY A 8 -9.80 4.93 3.48
N SER A 9 -9.19 5.46 4.54
CA SER A 9 -8.21 4.75 5.36
C SER A 9 -8.72 4.36 6.76
N PHE A 10 -10.02 4.56 7.02
CA PHE A 10 -10.59 4.54 8.39
C PHE A 10 -10.56 3.19 9.11
N ARG A 11 -10.29 2.07 8.43
CA ARG A 11 -10.48 0.73 8.99
C ARG A 11 -9.21 -0.10 9.13
N ASP A 12 -8.08 0.33 8.59
CA ASP A 12 -6.84 -0.46 8.69
C ASP A 12 -6.19 -0.26 10.08
N PRO A 13 -6.07 -1.30 10.92
CA PRO A 13 -5.35 -1.20 12.18
C PRO A 13 -3.86 -0.85 11.95
N SER A 14 -3.31 -1.17 10.78
CA SER A 14 -1.89 -1.04 10.44
C SER A 14 -1.44 0.40 10.26
N GLY A 15 -2.34 1.31 9.91
CA GLY A 15 -2.00 2.72 9.68
C GLY A 15 -3.10 3.49 8.97
N PHE A 16 -2.84 4.77 8.73
CA PHE A 16 -3.78 5.59 7.97
C PHE A 16 -3.14 6.78 7.26
N VAL A 17 -3.78 7.25 6.19
CA VAL A 17 -3.40 8.50 5.51
C VAL A 17 -4.06 9.73 6.14
N PHE A 18 -3.31 10.83 6.20
CA PHE A 18 -3.75 12.12 6.71
C PHE A 18 -3.04 13.26 5.99
N THR A 19 -3.58 14.47 6.07
CA THR A 19 -2.95 15.66 5.51
C THR A 19 -2.46 16.60 6.61
N ARG A 20 -1.36 17.30 6.35
CA ARG A 20 -0.97 18.51 7.09
C ARG A 20 -0.74 19.61 6.07
N GLY A 21 -1.64 20.59 6.04
CA GLY A 21 -1.72 21.54 4.95
C GLY A 21 -2.04 20.82 3.64
N THR A 22 -1.21 21.02 2.61
CA THR A 22 -1.37 20.39 1.29
C THR A 22 -0.61 19.05 1.16
N THR A 23 0.22 18.71 2.14
CA THR A 23 1.09 17.53 2.08
C THR A 23 0.38 16.29 2.61
N LEU A 24 0.44 15.20 1.84
CA LEU A 24 -0.11 13.90 2.18
C LEU A 24 0.92 13.10 2.97
N TYR A 25 0.50 12.55 4.10
CA TYR A 25 1.30 11.65 4.93
C TYR A 25 0.52 10.36 5.18
N ARG A 26 1.26 9.31 5.52
CA ARG A 26 0.72 8.06 6.05
C ARG A 26 1.40 7.78 7.38
N GLN A 27 0.59 7.59 8.41
CA GLN A 27 1.04 7.05 9.68
C GLN A 27 1.06 5.54 9.58
N VAL A 28 2.18 4.93 9.98
CA VAL A 28 2.26 3.48 10.22
C VAL A 28 2.14 3.27 11.72
N ASN A 29 1.21 2.43 12.15
CA ASN A 29 0.95 2.18 13.56
C ASN A 29 1.94 1.16 14.14
N ALA A 30 2.10 1.20 15.47
CA ALA A 30 2.97 0.32 16.25
C ALA A 30 2.76 -1.17 15.93
N CYS A 31 1.51 -1.61 15.74
CA CYS A 31 1.17 -3.00 15.42
C CYS A 31 1.76 -3.49 14.08
N TYR A 32 2.04 -2.59 13.14
CA TYR A 32 2.62 -2.94 11.83
C TYR A 32 4.10 -2.57 11.72
N GLY A 33 4.67 -1.87 12.71
CA GLY A 33 6.05 -1.38 12.66
C GLY A 33 7.08 -2.46 12.36
N ALA A 34 7.02 -3.60 13.05
CA ALA A 34 7.94 -4.71 12.83
C ALA A 34 7.81 -5.35 11.44
N THR A 35 6.58 -5.41 10.90
CA THR A 35 6.34 -5.89 9.53
C THR A 35 6.90 -4.91 8.51
N PHE A 36 6.67 -3.61 8.71
CA PHE A 36 7.21 -2.55 7.85
C PHE A 36 8.75 -2.63 7.76
N ASP A 37 9.42 -2.77 8.90
CA ASP A 37 10.88 -2.91 8.96
C ASP A 37 11.36 -4.18 8.26
N ALA A 38 10.65 -5.30 8.42
CA ALA A 38 10.98 -6.55 7.76
C ALA A 38 10.84 -6.45 6.22
N VAL A 39 9.77 -5.82 5.73
CA VAL A 39 9.52 -5.60 4.30
C VAL A 39 10.61 -4.71 3.69
N ALA A 40 10.98 -3.63 4.39
CA ALA A 40 12.05 -2.74 3.98
C ALA A 40 13.41 -3.46 3.96
N ALA A 41 13.75 -4.21 5.02
CA ALA A 41 15.00 -4.95 5.14
C ALA A 41 15.15 -6.05 4.07
N ALA A 42 14.05 -6.65 3.62
CA ALA A 42 14.04 -7.61 2.53
C ALA A 42 14.13 -6.98 1.13
N GLY A 43 14.18 -5.64 1.04
CA GLY A 43 14.28 -4.92 -0.22
C GLY A 43 13.03 -4.99 -1.10
N LEU A 44 11.87 -5.36 -0.54
CA LEU A 44 10.63 -5.47 -1.31
C LEU A 44 10.16 -4.09 -1.81
N PHE A 45 10.22 -3.05 -0.97
CA PHE A 45 9.85 -1.69 -1.40
C PHE A 45 10.69 -1.22 -2.58
N ASN A 46 12.02 -1.35 -2.51
CA ASN A 46 12.92 -0.97 -3.60
C ASN A 46 12.59 -1.74 -4.89
N CYS A 47 12.39 -3.06 -4.80
CA CYS A 47 12.02 -3.88 -5.95
C CYS A 47 10.74 -3.37 -6.62
N LEU A 48 9.69 -3.09 -5.84
CA LEU A 48 8.41 -2.62 -6.39
C LEU A 48 8.52 -1.18 -6.95
N TRP A 49 9.35 -0.32 -6.35
CA TRP A 49 9.58 1.04 -6.85
C TRP A 49 10.39 1.10 -8.14
N GLU A 50 11.33 0.17 -8.33
CA GLU A 50 12.11 0.05 -9.56
C GLU A 50 11.24 -0.43 -10.72
N GLN A 51 10.27 -1.29 -10.44
CA GLN A 51 9.30 -1.76 -11.44
C GLN A 51 8.10 -0.83 -11.63
N GLY A 52 7.95 0.20 -10.80
CA GLY A 52 6.83 1.14 -10.86
C GLY A 52 5.49 0.53 -10.39
N LEU A 53 5.55 -0.55 -9.59
CA LEU A 53 4.37 -1.29 -9.12
C LEU A 53 3.83 -0.79 -7.78
N LEU A 54 4.60 -0.02 -7.01
CA LEU A 54 4.19 0.55 -5.72
C LEU A 54 4.45 2.05 -5.71
N VAL A 55 3.53 2.80 -5.10
CA VAL A 55 3.73 4.22 -4.85
C VAL A 55 4.98 4.45 -4.02
N ARG A 56 5.87 5.31 -4.51
CA ARG A 56 7.08 5.69 -3.77
C ARG A 56 6.70 6.44 -2.50
N HIS A 57 7.47 6.23 -1.45
CA HIS A 57 7.32 6.99 -0.22
C HIS A 57 8.67 7.28 0.41
N GLU A 58 8.75 8.40 1.11
CA GLU A 58 9.94 8.80 1.86
C GLU A 58 9.66 8.80 3.36
N PRO A 59 10.66 8.53 4.22
CA PRO A 59 10.51 8.76 5.65
C PRO A 59 10.17 10.23 5.93
N ALA A 60 9.24 10.47 6.85
CA ALA A 60 8.91 11.81 7.32
C ALA A 60 9.21 11.92 8.83
N ASP A 61 9.27 13.16 9.33
CA ASP A 61 9.48 13.42 10.76
C ASP A 61 8.38 12.73 11.60
N PRO A 62 8.73 11.83 12.54
CA PRO A 62 7.77 11.20 13.45
C PRO A 62 6.91 12.19 14.24
N ALA A 63 7.39 13.41 14.50
CA ALA A 63 6.60 14.48 15.15
C ALA A 63 5.38 14.92 14.33
N LEU A 64 5.33 14.57 13.03
CA LEU A 64 4.19 14.81 12.16
C LEU A 64 3.05 13.81 12.34
N ALA A 65 3.21 12.77 13.18
CA ALA A 65 2.17 11.79 13.45
C ALA A 65 0.82 12.45 13.80
N SER A 66 -0.27 11.92 13.26
CA SER A 66 -1.63 12.38 13.57
C SER A 66 -2.09 11.83 14.92
N ASP A 67 -1.64 10.62 15.27
CA ASP A 67 -1.85 9.99 16.57
C ASP A 67 -0.52 9.40 17.08
N PRO A 68 0.30 10.22 17.78
CA PRO A 68 1.62 9.82 18.27
C PRO A 68 1.58 8.61 19.20
N SER A 69 0.49 8.41 19.95
CA SER A 69 0.36 7.29 20.89
C SER A 69 0.34 5.92 20.21
N ARG A 70 -0.07 5.89 18.94
CA ARG A 70 -0.16 4.67 18.11
C ARG A 70 0.90 4.62 17.02
N ALA A 71 1.65 5.69 16.79
CA ALA A 71 2.56 5.79 15.66
C ALA A 71 3.85 4.99 15.90
N SER A 72 4.23 4.17 14.93
CA SER A 72 5.59 3.65 14.81
C SER A 72 6.50 4.59 14.02
N ARG A 73 5.94 5.23 12.98
CA ARG A 73 6.64 6.11 12.03
C ARG A 73 5.64 6.84 11.15
N VAL A 74 6.14 7.85 10.44
CA VAL A 74 5.39 8.59 9.43
C VAL A 74 6.15 8.48 8.11
N ILE A 75 5.42 8.25 7.03
CA ILE A 75 5.96 8.27 5.67
C ILE A 75 5.18 9.27 4.82
N GLN A 76 5.84 9.81 3.80
CA GLN A 76 5.26 10.70 2.82
C GLN A 76 5.16 9.96 1.47
N PRO A 77 3.99 9.42 1.11
CA PRO A 77 3.81 8.82 -0.22
C PRO A 77 3.75 9.89 -1.31
N GLN A 78 4.25 9.55 -2.49
CA GLN A 78 4.02 10.35 -3.69
C GLN A 78 2.52 10.41 -3.98
N ARG A 79 2.03 11.61 -4.27
CA ARG A 79 0.60 11.83 -4.53
C ARG A 79 0.27 11.37 -5.94
N VAL A 80 -0.69 10.44 -6.06
CA VAL A 80 -1.28 10.07 -7.34
C VAL A 80 -2.09 11.27 -7.86
N PRO A 81 -1.90 11.72 -9.13
CA PRO A 81 -2.58 12.91 -9.66
C PRO A 81 -4.09 12.77 -9.74
N PHE A 82 -4.57 11.56 -10.00
CA PHE A 82 -5.98 11.24 -10.20
C PHE A 82 -6.33 9.91 -9.53
N VAL A 83 -7.39 9.90 -8.73
CA VAL A 83 -7.92 8.67 -8.13
C VAL A 83 -9.08 8.21 -8.99
N SER A 84 -8.91 7.07 -9.63
CA SER A 84 -9.94 6.36 -10.39
C SER A 84 -10.52 5.21 -9.56
N PHE A 85 -11.74 4.81 -9.87
CA PHE A 85 -12.42 3.70 -9.22
C PHE A 85 -12.60 2.52 -10.18
N PRO A 86 -12.59 1.26 -9.70
CA PRO A 86 -12.73 0.09 -10.56
C PRO A 86 -13.94 0.15 -11.50
N TYR A 87 -15.10 0.63 -11.03
CA TYR A 87 -16.30 0.75 -11.86
C TYR A 87 -16.18 1.74 -13.03
N GLU A 88 -15.12 2.56 -13.08
CA GLU A 88 -14.80 3.49 -14.17
C GLU A 88 -13.84 2.87 -15.20
N TRP A 89 -13.30 1.69 -14.91
CA TRP A 89 -12.25 1.07 -15.71
C TRP A 89 -12.80 0.29 -16.91
N SER A 90 -12.08 0.38 -18.02
CA SER A 90 -12.29 -0.53 -19.15
C SER A 90 -11.82 -1.94 -18.80
N PHE A 91 -12.26 -2.94 -19.57
CA PHE A 91 -11.75 -4.32 -19.42
C PHE A 91 -10.22 -4.41 -19.48
N GLY A 92 -9.57 -3.65 -20.38
CA GLY A 92 -8.12 -3.63 -20.48
C GLY A 92 -7.42 -3.09 -19.23
N MET A 93 -8.05 -2.11 -18.56
CA MET A 93 -7.55 -1.60 -17.28
C MET A 93 -7.73 -2.64 -16.16
N TYR A 94 -8.86 -3.34 -16.10
CA TYR A 94 -9.04 -4.46 -15.17
C TYR A 94 -7.98 -5.54 -15.37
N GLN A 95 -7.72 -5.93 -16.62
CA GLN A 95 -6.68 -6.90 -16.95
C GLN A 95 -5.29 -6.41 -16.50
N ALA A 96 -4.94 -5.15 -16.76
CA ALA A 96 -3.67 -4.57 -16.34
C ALA A 96 -3.53 -4.53 -14.81
N ALA A 97 -4.60 -4.15 -14.10
CA ALA A 97 -4.62 -4.13 -12.64
C ALA A 97 -4.46 -5.54 -12.05
N ALA A 98 -5.14 -6.54 -12.61
CA ALA A 98 -5.01 -7.93 -12.18
C ALA A 98 -3.59 -8.48 -12.38
N LEU A 99 -2.99 -8.23 -13.54
CA LEU A 99 -1.60 -8.63 -13.82
C LEU A 99 -0.61 -7.96 -12.87
N ALA A 100 -0.75 -6.65 -12.62
CA ALA A 100 0.09 -5.94 -11.67
C ALA A 100 -0.02 -6.50 -10.25
N THR A 101 -1.24 -6.80 -9.78
CA THR A 101 -1.45 -7.42 -8.47
C THR A 101 -0.78 -8.79 -8.36
N LEU A 102 -0.87 -9.64 -9.39
CA LEU A 102 -0.19 -10.93 -9.41
C LEU A 102 1.33 -10.80 -9.46
N GLU A 103 1.86 -9.82 -10.19
CA GLU A 103 3.28 -9.52 -10.22
C GLU A 103 3.80 -9.05 -8.86
N ILE A 104 3.05 -8.17 -8.18
CA ILE A 104 3.35 -7.74 -6.81
C ILE A 104 3.36 -8.93 -5.85
N GLU A 105 2.35 -9.82 -5.91
CA GLU A 105 2.30 -11.02 -5.07
C GLU A 105 3.50 -11.93 -5.35
N SER A 106 3.85 -12.16 -6.62
CA SER A 106 5.01 -12.98 -7.00
C SER A 106 6.32 -12.41 -6.44
N LEU A 107 6.52 -11.09 -6.57
CA LEU A 107 7.71 -10.41 -6.05
C LEU A 107 7.74 -10.41 -4.51
N ALA A 108 6.58 -10.28 -3.86
CA ALA A 108 6.45 -10.41 -2.41
C ALA A 108 6.85 -11.82 -1.94
N LEU A 109 6.33 -12.86 -2.59
CA LEU A 109 6.62 -14.26 -2.26
C LEU A 109 8.10 -14.57 -2.39
N SER A 110 8.75 -14.08 -3.47
CA SER A 110 10.20 -14.24 -3.67
C SER A 110 11.06 -13.64 -2.55
N ARG A 111 10.48 -12.77 -1.71
CA ARG A 111 11.12 -12.10 -0.58
C ARG A 111 10.54 -12.52 0.78
N GLY A 112 9.72 -13.57 0.82
CA GLY A 112 9.14 -14.10 2.05
C GLY A 112 7.93 -13.32 2.59
N PHE A 113 7.22 -12.60 1.72
CA PHE A 113 6.00 -11.85 2.04
C PHE A 113 4.83 -12.25 1.15
N THR A 114 3.63 -11.83 1.52
CA THR A 114 2.40 -12.00 0.73
C THR A 114 1.51 -10.77 0.91
N LEU A 115 0.67 -10.47 -0.08
CA LEU A 115 -0.36 -9.45 -0.02
C LEU A 115 -1.53 -9.95 0.83
N LYS A 116 -1.91 -9.19 1.85
CA LYS A 116 -3.13 -9.44 2.64
C LYS A 116 -4.37 -8.68 2.14
N ASP A 117 -4.18 -7.69 1.25
CA ASP A 117 -5.27 -6.93 0.62
C ASP A 117 -4.99 -6.76 -0.89
N ALA A 118 -5.73 -7.51 -1.69
CA ALA A 118 -5.64 -7.54 -3.15
C ALA A 118 -6.85 -6.87 -3.82
N SER A 119 -7.51 -5.95 -3.12
CA SER A 119 -8.59 -5.14 -3.67
C SER A 119 -8.14 -4.36 -4.90
N ALA A 120 -8.93 -4.38 -5.99
CA ALA A 120 -8.71 -3.49 -7.12
C ALA A 120 -8.73 -2.01 -6.74
N TYR A 121 -9.38 -1.61 -5.64
CA TYR A 121 -9.34 -0.21 -5.16
C TYR A 121 -7.95 0.25 -4.71
N ASN A 122 -7.04 -0.70 -4.44
CA ASN A 122 -5.65 -0.40 -4.08
C ASN A 122 -4.75 -0.22 -5.32
N ILE A 123 -5.27 -0.37 -6.54
CA ILE A 123 -4.58 -0.06 -7.78
C ILE A 123 -5.08 1.29 -8.31
N GLN A 124 -4.16 2.12 -8.76
CA GLN A 124 -4.42 3.38 -9.46
C GLN A 124 -3.67 3.42 -10.79
N PHE A 125 -4.02 4.34 -11.68
CA PHE A 125 -3.34 4.49 -12.96
C PHE A 125 -2.59 5.83 -13.03
N VAL A 126 -1.28 5.76 -13.26
CA VAL A 126 -0.41 6.93 -13.48
C VAL A 126 0.27 6.75 -14.83
N ASP A 127 0.08 7.72 -15.74
CA ASP A 127 0.59 7.65 -17.12
C ASP A 127 0.23 6.33 -17.84
N GLY A 128 -0.99 5.84 -17.59
CA GLY A 128 -1.52 4.59 -18.15
C GLY A 128 -0.99 3.32 -17.50
N ARG A 129 -0.18 3.40 -16.44
CA ARG A 129 0.41 2.24 -15.75
C ARG A 129 -0.28 1.98 -14.42
N PRO A 130 -0.63 0.72 -14.11
CA PRO A 130 -1.18 0.34 -12.80
C PRO A 130 -0.11 0.48 -11.71
N ILE A 131 -0.45 1.12 -10.60
CA ILE A 131 0.40 1.29 -9.43
C ILE A 131 -0.38 0.99 -8.16
N PHE A 132 0.21 0.20 -7.27
CA PHE A 132 -0.37 -0.12 -5.97
C PHE A 132 -0.13 1.03 -4.99
N ILE A 133 -1.18 1.43 -4.28
CA ILE A 133 -1.14 2.62 -3.39
C ILE A 133 -1.16 2.27 -1.90
N ASP A 134 -1.34 0.99 -1.55
CA ASP A 134 -1.43 0.55 -0.17
C ASP A 134 -0.13 -0.08 0.35
N THR A 135 0.75 0.76 0.90
CA THR A 135 2.05 0.32 1.45
C THR A 135 1.93 -0.69 2.60
N LEU A 136 0.79 -0.75 3.30
CA LEU A 136 0.64 -1.55 4.52
C LEU A 136 -0.08 -2.89 4.29
N SER A 137 -0.16 -3.33 3.03
CA SER A 137 -0.82 -4.59 2.63
C SER A 137 0.10 -5.81 2.57
N PHE A 138 1.34 -5.72 3.05
CA PHE A 138 2.26 -6.87 3.08
C PHE A 138 2.28 -7.54 4.45
N GLU A 139 2.41 -8.86 4.48
CA GLU A 139 2.68 -9.62 5.69
C GLU A 139 3.67 -10.75 5.42
N ARG A 140 4.26 -11.32 6.48
CA ARG A 140 5.20 -12.43 6.32
C ARG A 140 4.46 -13.65 5.76
N TYR A 141 5.01 -14.21 4.69
CA TYR A 141 4.53 -15.46 4.16
C TYR A 141 4.79 -16.60 5.15
N GLN A 142 3.83 -17.52 5.25
CA GLN A 142 3.98 -18.76 6.02
C GLN A 142 3.88 -19.92 5.04
N GLU A 143 4.95 -20.69 4.94
CA GLU A 143 5.07 -21.82 4.02
C GLU A 143 3.85 -22.76 4.13
N GLY A 144 3.32 -23.16 2.97
CA GLY A 144 2.14 -24.03 2.89
C GLY A 144 0.80 -23.35 3.16
N ARG A 145 0.77 -22.06 3.53
CA ARG A 145 -0.51 -21.32 3.61
C ARG A 145 -0.96 -20.82 2.24
N PRO A 146 -2.28 -20.89 1.94
CA PRO A 146 -2.82 -20.29 0.73
C PRO A 146 -2.79 -18.77 0.82
N TRP A 147 -2.82 -18.11 -0.33
CA TRP A 147 -2.87 -16.65 -0.42
C TRP A 147 -4.17 -16.11 0.20
N ALA A 148 -4.05 -15.41 1.33
CA ALA A 148 -5.20 -14.93 2.11
C ALA A 148 -6.11 -13.99 1.30
N ALA A 149 -5.53 -13.18 0.41
CA ALA A 149 -6.27 -12.24 -0.42
C ALA A 149 -6.81 -12.86 -1.73
N TYR A 150 -6.63 -14.16 -1.98
CA TYR A 150 -7.05 -14.80 -3.24
C TYR A 150 -8.54 -14.60 -3.55
N ARG A 151 -9.41 -14.80 -2.55
CA ARG A 151 -10.85 -14.57 -2.74
C ARG A 151 -11.14 -13.14 -3.14
N GLN A 152 -10.48 -12.17 -2.51
CA GLN A 152 -10.66 -10.75 -2.81
C GLN A 152 -10.18 -10.45 -4.22
N PHE A 153 -9.01 -10.95 -4.61
CA PHE A 153 -8.52 -10.85 -5.99
C PHE A 153 -9.52 -11.38 -7.03
N CYS A 154 -10.14 -12.55 -6.78
CA CYS A 154 -11.10 -13.13 -7.72
C CYS A 154 -12.48 -12.44 -7.77
N GLN A 155 -12.81 -11.61 -6.79
CA GLN A 155 -14.13 -10.96 -6.69
C GLN A 155 -14.16 -9.53 -7.25
N HIS A 156 -12.99 -9.00 -7.62
CA HIS A 156 -12.83 -7.65 -8.15
C HIS A 156 -12.66 -7.62 -9.67
#